data_AF-A0A0F8W8V2-F1
#
_entry.id   AF-A0A0F8W8V2-F1
#
_cell.length_a   1.000
_cell.length_b   1.000
_cell.length_c   1.000
_cell.angle_alpha   90.00
_cell.angle_beta   90.00
_cell.angle_gamma   90.00
#
_symmetry.space_group_name_H-M   'P 1'
#
loop_
_entity.id
_entity.type
_entity.pdbx_description
1 polymer ?
#
loop_
_entity_poly.entity_id
_entity_poly.type
_entity_poly.pdbx_seq_one_letter_code
_entity_poly.pdbx_strand_id
1 'polypeptide(L)'
;GEDPREKLVIFSDGLDVDKIVELHAQFSGRVRVGFGWGTLLTNDFRDLVPGDALAPFSLVCKAVAANGRPTVKLSDNPNKAMGPEAEVERYKRVFDLGQQDPMDVIV
;
A
#
# COMPACT_ATOMS: atom_id res chain seq x y z
N GLY A 1 -21.59 -14.49 -3.22
CA GLY A 1 -22.34 -15.05 -4.36
C GLY A 1 -22.01 -14.38 -5.68
N GLU A 2 -20.86 -13.71 -5.80
CA GLU A 2 -20.40 -13.08 -7.05
C GLU A 2 -19.27 -13.93 -7.65
N ASP A 3 -19.13 -13.95 -8.97
CA ASP A 3 -18.00 -14.59 -9.63
C ASP A 3 -16.76 -13.68 -9.58
N PRO A 4 -15.68 -14.05 -8.86
CA PRO A 4 -14.47 -13.24 -8.79
C PRO A 4 -13.76 -13.12 -10.14
N ARG A 5 -13.96 -14.06 -11.07
CA ARG A 5 -13.31 -14.04 -12.40
C ARG A 5 -13.78 -12.88 -13.26
N GLU A 6 -14.95 -12.31 -12.94
CA GLU A 6 -15.47 -11.11 -13.60
C GLU A 6 -15.02 -9.81 -12.92
N LYS A 7 -14.41 -9.89 -11.73
CA LYS A 7 -13.88 -8.73 -11.01
C LYS A 7 -12.42 -8.48 -11.38
N LEU A 8 -11.94 -7.28 -11.08
CA LEU A 8 -10.57 -6.85 -11.29
C LEU A 8 -9.95 -6.48 -9.93
N VAL A 9 -8.80 -7.08 -9.64
CA VAL A 9 -7.94 -6.68 -8.53
C VAL A 9 -6.74 -5.95 -9.11
N ILE A 10 -6.47 -4.75 -8.60
CA ILE A 10 -5.30 -3.97 -8.98
C ILE A 10 -4.33 -3.99 -7.80
N PHE A 11 -3.19 -4.64 -7.99
CA PHE A 11 -2.08 -4.60 -7.04
C PHE A 11 -1.23 -3.37 -7.34
N SER A 12 -0.86 -2.60 -6.32
CA SER A 12 -0.13 -1.34 -6.54
C SER A 12 0.77 -0.90 -5.38
N ASP A 13 0.94 -1.73 -4.35
CA ASP A 13 1.76 -1.38 -3.18
C ASP A 13 3.17 -1.92 -3.36
N GLY A 14 4.14 -1.03 -3.66
CA GLY A 14 5.58 -1.34 -3.64
C GLY A 14 6.00 -2.52 -4.53
N LEU A 15 5.50 -2.58 -5.77
CA LEU A 15 5.76 -3.71 -6.67
C LEU A 15 7.15 -3.67 -7.30
N ASP A 16 7.82 -4.83 -7.34
CA ASP A 16 8.93 -5.16 -8.23
C ASP A 16 8.53 -6.30 -9.19
N VAL A 17 9.46 -6.69 -10.06
CA VAL A 17 9.23 -7.75 -11.05
C VAL A 17 8.85 -9.08 -10.39
N ASP A 18 9.58 -9.48 -9.35
CA ASP A 18 9.39 -10.77 -8.68
C ASP A 18 8.01 -10.84 -8.03
N LYS A 19 7.59 -9.78 -7.33
CA LYS A 19 6.27 -9.71 -6.72
C LYS A 19 5.15 -9.70 -7.76
N ILE A 20 5.34 -9.03 -8.91
CA ILE A 20 4.37 -9.06 -10.01
C ILE A 20 4.20 -10.48 -10.55
N VAL A 21 5.31 -11.20 -10.78
CA VAL A 21 5.28 -12.58 -11.27
C VAL A 21 4.62 -13.51 -10.27
N GLU A 22 4.96 -13.40 -8.98
CA GLU A 22 4.35 -14.17 -7.88
C GLU A 22 2.82 -13.97 -7.84
N LEU A 23 2.36 -12.71 -7.81
CA LEU A 23 0.95 -12.38 -7.75
C LEU A 23 0.21 -12.82 -9.02
N HIS A 24 0.81 -12.64 -10.19
CA HIS A 24 0.22 -13.13 -11.44
C HIS A 24 0.04 -14.65 -11.39
N ALA A 25 1.07 -15.41 -11.01
CA ALA A 25 1.00 -16.86 -10.90
C ALA A 25 -0.07 -17.31 -9.89
N GLN A 26 -0.20 -16.61 -8.75
CA GLN A 26 -1.14 -16.95 -7.69
C GLN A 26 -2.61 -16.68 -8.05
N PHE A 27 -2.89 -15.65 -8.84
CA PHE A 27 -4.25 -15.15 -9.06
C PHE A 27 -4.77 -15.29 -10.50
N SER A 28 -3.91 -15.59 -11.47
CA SER A 28 -4.34 -15.83 -12.85
C SER A 28 -5.35 -16.98 -12.92
N GLY A 29 -6.43 -16.77 -13.69
CA GLY A 29 -7.57 -17.69 -13.78
C GLY A 29 -8.54 -17.67 -12.59
N ARG A 30 -8.20 -17.02 -11.46
CA ARG A 30 -9.06 -16.88 -10.28
C ARG A 30 -9.79 -15.53 -10.24
N VAL A 31 -9.13 -14.48 -10.71
CA VAL A 31 -9.61 -13.10 -10.82
C VAL A 31 -8.84 -12.39 -11.94
N ARG A 32 -9.40 -11.33 -12.54
CA ARG A 32 -8.60 -10.49 -13.44
C ARG A 32 -7.63 -9.67 -12.59
N VAL A 33 -6.38 -9.60 -13.03
CA VAL A 33 -5.33 -8.88 -12.32
C VAL A 33 -4.82 -7.70 -13.14
N GLY A 34 -4.52 -6.60 -12.46
CA GLY A 34 -3.80 -5.45 -12.98
C GLY A 34 -2.70 -5.03 -12.01
N PHE A 35 -1.67 -4.37 -12.52
CA PHE A 35 -0.50 -3.96 -11.73
C PHE A 35 -0.23 -2.46 -11.93
N GLY A 36 -0.32 -1.69 -10.85
CA GLY A 36 0.12 -0.31 -10.80
C GLY A 36 1.59 -0.25 -10.37
N TRP A 37 2.50 -0.19 -11.33
CA TRP A 37 3.94 -0.21 -11.06
C TRP A 37 4.50 1.20 -11.04
N GLY A 38 4.88 1.66 -9.84
CA GLY A 38 5.30 3.04 -9.54
C GLY A 38 6.81 3.22 -9.44
N THR A 39 7.30 3.46 -8.21
CA THR A 39 8.70 3.82 -7.91
C THR A 39 9.72 2.95 -8.64
N LEU A 40 9.62 1.62 -8.56
CA LEU A 40 10.59 0.71 -9.15
C LEU A 40 10.47 0.56 -10.68
N LEU A 41 9.45 1.15 -11.30
CA LEU A 41 9.38 1.28 -12.76
C LEU A 41 10.05 2.57 -13.25
N THR A 42 9.85 3.67 -12.54
CA THR A 42 10.18 5.02 -13.03
C THR A 42 11.37 5.68 -12.35
N ASN A 43 11.81 5.13 -11.22
CA ASN A 43 12.89 5.66 -10.40
C ASN A 43 13.69 4.51 -9.74
N ASP A 44 14.12 3.54 -10.54
CA ASP A 44 14.97 2.44 -10.06
C ASP A 44 16.40 2.63 -10.54
N PHE A 45 17.28 3.09 -9.64
CA PHE A 45 18.71 3.29 -9.89
C PHE A 45 19.58 2.36 -9.04
N ARG A 46 18.99 1.26 -8.52
CA ARG A 46 19.73 0.26 -7.75
C ARG A 46 20.93 -0.25 -8.56
N ASP A 47 22.03 -0.48 -7.86
CA ASP A 47 23.30 -0.96 -8.41
C ASP A 47 23.99 -0.05 -9.45
N LEU A 48 23.47 1.15 -9.74
CA LEU A 48 24.09 2.09 -10.68
C LEU A 48 25.12 3.01 -10.03
N VAL A 49 25.07 3.19 -8.70
CA VAL A 49 26.01 4.01 -7.92
C VAL A 49 26.36 3.35 -6.58
N PRO A 50 27.56 3.60 -6.02
CA PRO A 50 27.92 3.09 -4.70
C PRO A 50 27.01 3.64 -3.59
N GLY A 51 26.68 2.77 -2.64
CA GLY A 51 26.01 3.17 -1.40
C GLY A 51 24.58 3.67 -1.57
N ASP A 52 23.89 3.26 -2.62
CA ASP A 52 22.48 3.61 -2.87
C ASP A 52 22.22 5.13 -2.90
N ALA A 53 23.20 5.90 -3.38
CA ALA A 53 23.16 7.37 -3.36
C ALA A 53 22.04 7.97 -4.23
N LEU A 54 21.42 7.17 -5.10
CA LEU A 54 20.27 7.54 -5.93
C LEU A 54 18.98 6.81 -5.50
N ALA A 55 18.92 6.31 -4.26
CA ALA A 55 17.70 5.76 -3.69
C ALA A 55 16.52 6.74 -3.84
N PRO A 56 15.32 6.27 -4.20
CA PRO A 56 14.12 7.09 -4.21
C PRO A 56 13.87 7.71 -2.84
N PHE A 57 13.57 9.02 -2.82
CA PHE A 57 13.20 9.68 -1.58
C PHE A 57 11.72 9.43 -1.25
N SER A 58 11.42 9.25 0.04
CA SER A 58 10.04 9.12 0.52
C SER A 58 9.38 10.50 0.64
N LEU A 59 8.37 10.78 -0.18
CA LEU A 59 7.55 11.98 -0.06
C LEU A 59 6.07 11.61 -0.19
N VAL A 60 5.25 12.21 0.67
CA VAL A 60 3.79 12.00 0.65
C VAL A 60 3.05 13.31 0.78
N CYS A 61 1.89 13.39 0.12
CA CYS A 61 0.89 14.43 0.34
C CYS A 61 -0.42 13.74 0.73
N LYS A 62 -0.98 14.12 1.88
CA LYS A 62 -2.16 13.46 2.46
C LYS A 62 -3.13 14.50 2.99
N ALA A 63 -4.42 14.22 2.87
CA ALA A 63 -5.43 15.01 3.53
C ALA A 63 -5.23 14.95 5.05
N VAL A 64 -5.24 16.11 5.70
CA VAL A 64 -5.09 16.24 7.17
C VAL A 64 -6.38 16.68 7.85
N ALA A 65 -7.27 17.38 7.12
CA ALA A 65 -8.55 17.83 7.63
C ALA A 65 -9.62 17.98 6.54
N ALA A 66 -10.88 17.82 6.90
CA ALA A 66 -12.06 18.13 6.09
C ALA A 66 -13.11 18.83 6.97
N ASN A 67 -13.61 19.99 6.53
CA ASN A 67 -14.56 20.81 7.29
C ASN A 67 -14.11 21.11 8.74
N GLY A 68 -12.83 21.42 8.92
CA GLY A 68 -12.23 21.70 10.24
C GLY A 68 -12.04 20.48 11.15
N ARG A 69 -12.35 19.27 10.68
CA ARG A 69 -12.17 18.02 11.44
C ARG A 69 -10.99 17.21 10.91
N PRO A 70 -10.21 16.53 11.75
CA PRO A 70 -9.08 15.71 11.32
C PRO A 70 -9.53 14.52 10.47
N THR A 71 -8.71 14.14 9.50
CA THR A 71 -8.89 12.90 8.72
C THR A 71 -8.02 11.78 9.28
N VAL A 72 -8.48 10.53 9.12
CA VAL A 72 -7.77 9.32 9.56
C VAL A 72 -7.64 8.33 8.42
N LYS A 73 -6.48 7.66 8.33
CA LYS A 73 -6.24 6.48 7.50
C LYS A 73 -5.76 5.36 8.41
N LEU A 74 -6.47 4.23 8.48
CA LEU A 74 -6.09 3.11 9.35
C LEU A 74 -5.13 2.12 8.68
N SER A 75 -5.33 1.80 7.39
CA SER A 75 -4.53 0.84 6.61
C SER A 75 -4.52 -0.58 7.20
N ASP A 76 -4.32 -1.62 6.38
CA ASP A 76 -4.19 -3.00 6.88
C ASP A 76 -2.85 -3.23 7.59
N ASN A 77 -1.82 -2.47 7.23
CA ASN A 77 -0.55 -2.40 7.94
C ASN A 77 -0.60 -1.28 9.00
N PRO A 78 -0.47 -1.59 10.30
CA PRO A 78 -0.56 -0.60 11.38
C PRO A 78 0.53 0.48 11.28
N ASN A 79 1.69 0.18 10.68
CA ASN A 79 2.76 1.15 10.44
C ASN A 79 2.39 2.24 9.43
N LYS A 80 1.30 2.05 8.67
CA LYS A 80 0.79 3.00 7.66
C LYS A 80 -0.43 3.80 8.19
N ALA A 81 -0.78 3.68 9.48
CA ALA A 81 -1.85 4.44 10.11
C ALA A 81 -1.48 5.93 10.24
N MET A 82 -2.45 6.82 10.05
CA MET A 82 -2.23 8.27 10.07
C MET A 82 -3.44 9.05 10.58
N GLY A 83 -3.14 10.17 11.23
CA GLY A 83 -4.09 11.06 11.88
C GLY A 83 -3.74 11.24 13.36
N PRO A 84 -4.50 12.06 14.10
CA PRO A 84 -4.33 12.18 15.54
C PRO A 84 -4.56 10.82 16.23
N GLU A 85 -3.70 10.47 17.19
CA GLU A 85 -3.72 9.16 17.87
C GLU A 85 -5.08 8.84 18.47
N ALA A 86 -5.70 9.81 19.16
CA ALA A 86 -7.03 9.63 19.75
C ALA A 86 -8.11 9.30 18.70
N GLU A 87 -8.02 9.87 17.49
CA GLU A 87 -8.95 9.61 16.40
C GLU A 87 -8.66 8.26 15.73
N VAL A 88 -7.40 7.90 15.54
CA VAL A 88 -6.98 6.57 15.10
C VAL A 88 -7.56 5.50 16.03
N GLU A 89 -7.35 5.64 17.34
CA GLU A 89 -7.87 4.71 18.35
C GLU A 89 -9.40 4.70 18.40
N ARG A 90 -10.06 5.85 18.22
CA ARG A 90 -11.51 5.94 18.09
C ARG A 90 -12.00 5.11 16.90
N TYR A 91 -11.40 5.29 15.72
CA TYR A 91 -11.83 4.59 14.51
C TYR A 91 -11.51 3.10 14.53
N LYS A 92 -10.41 2.67 15.17
CA LYS A 92 -10.14 1.25 15.42
C LYS A 92 -11.28 0.61 16.21
N ARG A 93 -11.76 1.26 17.28
CA ARG A 93 -12.92 0.77 18.06
C ARG A 93 -14.23 0.80 17.27
N VAL A 94 -14.48 1.86 16.51
CA VAL A 94 -15.73 2.02 15.72
C VAL A 94 -15.86 0.91 14.67
N PHE A 95 -14.77 0.52 14.04
CA PHE A 95 -14.76 -0.51 13.00
C PHE A 95 -14.41 -1.90 13.51
N ASP A 96 -14.31 -2.09 14.82
CA ASP A 96 -13.92 -3.36 15.46
C ASP A 96 -12.64 -3.95 14.82
N LEU A 97 -11.63 -3.09 14.65
CA LEU A 97 -10.40 -3.47 13.98
C LEU A 97 -9.61 -4.43 14.88
N GLY A 98 -9.50 -5.67 14.44
CA GLY A 98 -8.74 -6.72 15.13
C GLY A 98 -7.23 -6.47 15.14
N GLN A 99 -6.49 -7.45 15.68
CA GLN A 99 -5.03 -7.42 15.65
C GLN A 99 -4.53 -7.41 14.20
N GLN A 100 -3.59 -6.53 13.92
CA GLN A 100 -2.97 -6.38 12.59
C GLN A 100 -1.49 -6.75 12.69
N ASP A 101 -0.99 -7.45 11.68
CA ASP A 101 0.43 -7.79 11.60
C ASP A 101 1.20 -6.65 10.92
N PRO A 102 2.24 -6.10 11.57
CA PRO A 102 3.07 -5.08 10.95
C PRO A 102 3.83 -5.67 9.76
N MET A 103 3.85 -4.93 8.66
CA MET A 103 4.66 -5.23 7.48
C MET A 103 5.67 -4.11 7.26
N ASP A 104 6.81 -4.45 6.67
CA ASP A 104 7.79 -3.43 6.27
C ASP A 104 7.20 -2.52 5.20
N VAL A 105 7.48 -1.23 5.32
CA VAL A 105 7.08 -0.24 4.33
C VAL A 105 8.19 -0.17 3.29
N ILE A 106 7.95 -0.75 2.12
CA ILE A 106 8.81 -0.57 0.95
C ILE A 106 8.62 0.86 0.45
N VAL A 107 9.71 1.60 0.32
CA VAL A 107 9.75 2.97 -0.22
C VAL A 107 10.53 2.96 -1.51
#